data_AF-A0ABD0WGU3-F1
#
_entry.id   AF-A0ABD0WGU3-F1
#
_cell.length_a   1.000
_cell.length_b   1.000
_cell.length_c   1.000
_cell.angle_alpha   90.00
_cell.angle_beta   90.00
_cell.angle_gamma   90.00
#
_symmetry.space_group_name_H-M   'P 1'
#
loop_
_entity.id
_entity.type
_entity.pdbx_description
1 polymer ?
#
loop_
_entity_poly.entity_id
_entity_poly.type
_entity_poly.pdbx_seq_one_letter_code
_entity_poly.pdbx_strand_id
1 'polypeptide(L)'
;MMSTNMASGRIPAGGAVGPTTTTVGSSKPLHRFIRAEPKSNGIVMLFMGSSLFIFAIPMKMSPVTTSAEHFAPFWLGILFTNCGLLYLLTEKSPSKALVTASLALSIMSILGVVVAFFEFLKGLLQTYMQRQHYSYGYYYGDNETETSKSEEYSWRTYHMNQLFCLEVIFMCQSLVSGVILIVMTAFAKAALRSSRTQTIVVMHDLPSPD
;
A
#
# COMPACT_ATOMS: atom_id res chain seq x y z
N MET A 1 64.84 -4.49 4.65
CA MET A 1 65.00 -3.66 5.87
C MET A 1 66.41 -3.05 5.84
N MET A 2 66.75 -1.87 6.39
CA MET A 2 66.01 -0.67 6.88
C MET A 2 67.08 0.28 7.49
N SER A 3 67.19 1.61 7.28
CA SER A 3 66.52 2.57 6.38
C SER A 3 67.51 3.72 6.02
N THR A 4 67.10 4.72 5.25
CA THR A 4 67.90 5.94 4.92
C THR A 4 67.89 7.04 6.01
N ASN A 5 68.81 8.00 5.82
CA ASN A 5 69.28 9.00 6.78
C ASN A 5 68.46 10.30 6.92
N MET A 6 68.60 10.91 8.11
CA MET A 6 68.81 12.36 8.41
C MET A 6 67.74 13.45 8.13
N ALA A 7 67.32 14.07 9.25
CA ALA A 7 67.58 15.47 9.66
C ALA A 7 66.76 16.69 9.12
N SER A 8 66.09 17.32 10.09
CA SER A 8 66.14 18.76 10.46
C SER A 8 65.58 19.85 9.52
N GLY A 9 64.62 20.65 10.01
CA GLY A 9 64.21 21.91 9.37
C GLY A 9 62.99 22.62 9.98
N ARG A 10 63.24 23.67 10.78
CA ARG A 10 62.34 24.69 11.37
C ARG A 10 60.93 24.91 10.76
N ILE A 11 59.96 25.06 11.68
CA ILE A 11 58.69 25.85 11.59
C ILE A 11 59.03 27.25 12.20
N PRO A 12 58.54 28.43 11.72
CA PRO A 12 57.12 28.79 11.85
C PRO A 12 56.46 29.78 10.85
N ALA A 13 55.15 29.93 11.08
CA ALA A 13 54.24 31.04 10.72
C ALA A 13 53.70 31.10 9.28
N GLY A 14 52.38 31.35 9.15
CA GLY A 14 51.69 31.52 7.87
C GLY A 14 50.51 30.57 7.60
N GLY A 15 50.06 29.80 8.59
CA GLY A 15 48.86 28.95 8.45
C GLY A 15 47.58 29.77 8.36
N ALA A 16 47.23 30.23 7.15
CA ALA A 16 45.94 30.85 6.87
C ALA A 16 44.82 29.88 7.25
N VAL A 17 43.85 30.38 8.02
CA VAL A 17 42.66 29.61 8.42
C VAL A 17 41.81 29.37 7.18
N GLY A 18 42.07 28.25 6.50
CA GLY A 18 41.17 27.74 5.48
C GLY A 18 39.80 27.50 6.11
N PRO A 19 38.70 28.00 5.52
CA PRO A 19 37.38 27.83 6.09
C PRO A 19 37.11 26.32 6.21
N THR A 20 36.92 25.86 7.43
CA THR A 20 36.59 24.47 7.71
C THR A 20 35.15 24.24 7.26
N THR A 21 34.95 23.96 5.97
CA THR A 21 33.66 23.52 5.42
C THR A 21 33.35 22.11 5.92
N THR A 22 33.03 22.03 7.21
CA THR A 22 32.31 20.92 7.84
C THR A 22 30.88 20.91 7.29
N THR A 23 30.73 20.46 6.04
CA THR A 23 29.45 20.20 5.38
C THR A 23 28.78 18.94 5.95
N VAL A 24 28.60 18.93 7.26
CA VAL A 24 27.86 17.91 8.00
C VAL A 24 26.37 18.11 7.73
N GLY A 25 25.76 17.21 6.97
CA GLY A 25 24.29 17.07 6.91
C GLY A 25 23.62 17.22 5.54
N SER A 26 24.31 17.64 4.47
CA SER A 26 23.67 17.91 3.17
C SER A 26 23.59 16.70 2.20
N SER A 27 23.46 15.47 2.72
CA SER A 27 23.20 14.27 1.92
C SER A 27 22.52 13.17 2.75
N LYS A 28 21.50 12.44 2.30
CA LYS A 28 20.61 12.58 1.12
C LYS A 28 19.19 12.22 1.59
N PRO A 29 18.17 13.09 1.47
CA PRO A 29 16.78 12.72 1.81
C PRO A 29 16.24 11.58 0.92
N LEU A 30 16.77 11.47 -0.30
CA LEU A 30 16.52 10.39 -1.26
C LEU A 30 16.85 8.99 -0.69
N HIS A 31 17.85 8.88 0.19
CA HIS A 31 18.23 7.60 0.81
C HIS A 31 17.14 7.06 1.74
N ARG A 32 16.41 7.94 2.45
CA ARG A 32 15.34 7.52 3.38
C ARG A 32 14.09 7.01 2.65
N PHE A 33 13.93 7.36 1.37
CA PHE A 33 12.85 6.86 0.51
C PHE A 33 13.21 5.52 -0.13
N ILE A 34 14.46 5.38 -0.61
CA ILE A 34 15.01 4.10 -1.10
C ILE A 34 14.98 3.04 0.01
N ARG A 35 15.21 3.43 1.27
CA ARG A 35 15.14 2.55 2.45
C ARG A 35 13.72 2.01 2.78
N ALA A 36 12.68 2.43 2.07
CA ALA A 36 11.31 1.93 2.27
C ALA A 36 10.92 0.79 1.28
N GLU A 37 11.87 0.33 0.46
CA GLU A 37 11.70 -0.73 -0.56
C GLU A 37 10.37 -0.64 -1.35
N PRO A 38 10.11 0.48 -2.05
CA PRO A 38 8.85 0.72 -2.73
C PRO A 38 8.49 -0.36 -3.77
N LYS A 39 9.47 -1.00 -4.42
CA LYS A 39 9.28 -2.24 -5.22
C LYS A 39 8.52 -3.33 -4.46
N SER A 40 8.98 -3.71 -3.28
CA SER A 40 8.43 -4.86 -2.54
C SER A 40 6.97 -4.59 -2.16
N ASN A 41 6.71 -3.43 -1.55
CA ASN A 41 5.37 -2.99 -1.18
C ASN A 41 4.45 -2.80 -2.40
N GLY A 42 4.98 -2.29 -3.53
CA GLY A 42 4.24 -2.16 -4.79
C GLY A 42 3.83 -3.51 -5.38
N ILE A 43 4.71 -4.51 -5.34
CA ILE A 43 4.44 -5.88 -5.79
C ILE A 43 3.35 -6.53 -4.90
N VAL A 44 3.45 -6.40 -3.57
CA VAL A 44 2.44 -6.90 -2.64
C VAL A 44 1.07 -6.27 -2.91
N MET A 45 1.01 -4.95 -3.11
CA MET A 45 -0.23 -4.24 -3.46
C MET A 45 -0.81 -4.68 -4.82
N LEU A 46 0.03 -5.01 -5.81
CA LEU A 46 -0.42 -5.56 -7.09
C LEU A 46 -1.07 -6.94 -6.91
N PHE A 47 -0.46 -7.84 -6.13
CA PHE A 47 -1.03 -9.16 -5.82
C PHE A 47 -2.32 -9.08 -4.99
N MET A 48 -2.40 -8.14 -4.04
CA MET A 48 -3.64 -7.92 -3.27
C MET A 48 -4.75 -7.27 -4.09
N GLY A 49 -4.43 -6.43 -5.09
CA GLY A 49 -5.42 -5.89 -6.03
C GLY A 49 -5.94 -6.93 -7.02
N SER A 50 -5.06 -7.77 -7.57
CA SER A 50 -5.44 -8.78 -8.57
C SER A 50 -6.18 -9.99 -7.98
N SER A 51 -5.85 -10.41 -6.76
CA SER A 51 -6.59 -11.48 -6.06
C SER A 51 -8.04 -11.08 -5.74
N LEU A 52 -8.29 -9.83 -5.33
CA LEU A 52 -9.65 -9.30 -5.16
C LEU A 52 -10.47 -9.44 -6.46
N PHE A 53 -9.88 -9.11 -7.61
CA PHE A 53 -10.51 -9.30 -8.92
C PHE A 53 -10.87 -10.76 -9.23
N ILE A 54 -9.91 -11.67 -9.04
CA ILE A 54 -10.08 -13.09 -9.38
C ILE A 54 -11.18 -13.73 -8.53
N PHE A 55 -11.20 -13.45 -7.22
CA PHE A 55 -12.18 -14.03 -6.29
C PHE A 55 -13.52 -13.29 -6.26
N ALA A 56 -13.61 -12.03 -6.70
CA ALA A 56 -14.89 -11.31 -6.83
C ALA A 56 -15.78 -11.86 -7.95
N ILE A 57 -15.20 -12.42 -9.02
CA ILE A 57 -15.95 -13.03 -10.14
C ILE A 57 -16.86 -14.20 -9.67
N PRO A 58 -16.37 -15.25 -8.98
CA PRO A 58 -17.23 -16.33 -8.50
C PRO A 58 -18.22 -15.87 -7.43
N MET A 59 -17.86 -14.89 -6.58
CA MET A 59 -18.82 -14.32 -5.62
C MET A 59 -20.00 -13.64 -6.33
N LYS A 60 -19.74 -12.86 -7.40
CA LYS A 60 -20.78 -12.18 -8.19
C LYS A 60 -21.68 -13.14 -8.99
N MET A 61 -21.25 -14.38 -9.22
CA MET A 61 -22.05 -15.43 -9.86
C MET A 61 -22.95 -16.20 -8.86
N SER A 62 -22.74 -16.03 -7.56
CA SER A 62 -23.57 -16.66 -6.53
C SER A 62 -24.92 -15.93 -6.41
N PRO A 63 -26.06 -16.64 -6.30
CA PRO A 63 -27.39 -16.04 -6.11
C PRO A 63 -27.62 -15.51 -4.67
N VAL A 64 -26.54 -15.16 -3.97
CA VAL A 64 -26.53 -14.74 -2.57
C VAL A 64 -26.09 -13.29 -2.54
N THR A 65 -26.95 -12.43 -1.98
CA THR A 65 -26.67 -11.01 -1.83
C THR A 65 -25.44 -10.79 -0.96
N THR A 66 -24.34 -10.36 -1.59
CA THR A 66 -23.00 -10.21 -1.01
C THR A 66 -22.40 -8.87 -1.42
N SER A 67 -21.28 -8.41 -0.82
CA SER A 67 -20.65 -7.14 -1.20
C SER A 67 -20.27 -7.01 -2.68
N ALA A 68 -20.20 -8.14 -3.40
CA ALA A 68 -20.01 -8.21 -4.84
C ALA A 68 -21.14 -7.54 -5.66
N GLU A 69 -22.36 -7.41 -5.12
CA GLU A 69 -23.47 -6.69 -5.78
C GLU A 69 -23.20 -5.19 -5.93
N HIS A 70 -22.54 -4.58 -4.95
CA HIS A 70 -22.15 -3.16 -4.98
C HIS A 70 -20.83 -2.94 -5.74
N PHE A 71 -20.27 -3.97 -6.39
CA PHE A 71 -18.97 -3.96 -7.07
C PHE A 71 -17.79 -3.48 -6.19
N ALA A 72 -17.95 -3.46 -4.86
CA ALA A 72 -16.96 -2.99 -3.91
C ALA A 72 -15.57 -3.65 -4.08
N PRO A 73 -15.43 -5.00 -4.15
CA PRO A 73 -14.13 -5.62 -4.34
C PRO A 73 -13.50 -5.33 -5.72
N PHE A 74 -14.32 -5.09 -6.76
CA PHE A 74 -13.82 -4.71 -8.09
C PHE A 74 -13.22 -3.30 -8.06
N TRP A 75 -13.95 -2.30 -7.55
CA TRP A 75 -13.44 -0.92 -7.52
C TRP A 75 -12.23 -0.77 -6.59
N LEU A 76 -12.26 -1.43 -5.43
CA LEU A 76 -11.13 -1.48 -4.51
C LEU A 76 -9.89 -2.17 -5.14
N GLY A 77 -10.10 -3.27 -5.87
CA GLY A 77 -9.05 -3.95 -6.62
C GLY A 77 -8.37 -3.04 -7.64
N ILE A 78 -9.15 -2.27 -8.43
CA ILE A 78 -8.62 -1.28 -9.41
C ILE A 78 -7.75 -0.24 -8.69
N LEU A 79 -8.19 0.29 -7.56
CA LEU A 79 -7.46 1.29 -6.79
C LEU A 79 -6.13 0.73 -6.25
N PHE A 80 -6.13 -0.48 -5.69
CA PHE A 80 -4.92 -1.14 -5.20
C PHE A 80 -3.93 -1.47 -6.33
N THR A 81 -4.41 -2.00 -7.46
CA THR A 81 -3.55 -2.31 -8.62
C THR A 81 -2.92 -1.04 -9.20
N ASN A 82 -3.68 0.04 -9.39
CA ASN A 82 -3.13 1.31 -9.86
C ASN A 82 -2.13 1.93 -8.88
N CYS A 83 -2.39 1.83 -7.57
CA CYS A 83 -1.48 2.33 -6.54
C CYS A 83 -0.17 1.53 -6.50
N GLY A 84 -0.23 0.19 -6.56
CA GLY A 84 0.94 -0.68 -6.64
C GLY A 84 1.79 -0.44 -7.89
N LEU A 85 1.14 -0.22 -9.04
CA LEU A 85 1.83 0.14 -10.29
C LEU A 85 2.57 1.48 -10.16
N LEU A 86 1.94 2.51 -9.56
CA LEU A 86 2.58 3.81 -9.34
C LEU A 86 3.76 3.72 -8.37
N TYR A 87 3.70 2.88 -7.33
CA TYR A 87 4.83 2.64 -6.44
C TYR A 87 6.03 2.00 -7.18
N LEU A 88 5.77 1.05 -8.08
CA LEU A 88 6.80 0.46 -8.94
C LEU A 88 7.40 1.48 -9.92
N LEU A 89 6.57 2.38 -10.46
CA LEU A 89 7.02 3.43 -11.37
C LEU A 89 7.81 4.55 -10.66
N THR A 90 7.45 4.94 -9.42
CA THR A 90 8.22 5.93 -8.64
C THR A 90 9.68 5.50 -8.42
N GLU A 91 9.96 4.20 -8.36
CA GLU A 91 11.33 3.70 -8.19
C GLU A 91 12.12 3.71 -9.50
N LYS A 92 11.49 3.40 -10.64
CA LYS A 92 12.16 3.42 -11.95
C LYS A 92 12.45 4.85 -12.44
N SER A 93 11.55 5.80 -12.16
CA SER A 93 11.71 7.21 -12.56
C SER A 93 11.05 8.15 -11.54
N PRO A 94 11.79 8.65 -10.53
CA PRO A 94 11.24 9.55 -9.51
C PRO A 94 10.97 10.96 -10.07
N SER A 95 9.82 11.13 -10.72
CA SER A 95 9.31 12.42 -11.18
C SER A 95 8.39 13.07 -10.14
N LYS A 96 8.48 14.40 -9.99
CA LYS A 96 7.61 15.19 -9.08
C LYS A 96 6.11 14.96 -9.37
N ALA A 97 5.74 14.79 -10.64
CA ALA A 97 4.37 14.47 -11.03
C ALA A 97 3.93 13.08 -10.54
N LEU A 98 4.81 12.08 -10.64
CA LEU A 98 4.51 10.69 -10.26
C LEU A 98 4.39 10.54 -8.73
N VAL A 99 5.25 11.21 -7.96
CA VAL A 99 5.14 11.25 -6.49
C VAL A 99 3.87 11.99 -6.02
N THR A 100 3.42 13.00 -6.77
CA THR A 100 2.16 13.70 -6.48
C THR A 100 0.94 12.83 -6.83
N ALA A 101 0.98 12.12 -7.97
CA ALA A 101 -0.06 11.19 -8.39
C ALA A 101 -0.19 9.99 -7.42
N SER A 102 0.93 9.42 -6.95
CA SER A 102 0.91 8.31 -6.00
C SER A 102 0.40 8.74 -4.61
N LEU A 103 0.65 9.99 -4.20
CA LEU A 103 0.05 10.59 -3.00
C LEU A 103 -1.46 10.79 -3.14
N ALA A 104 -1.93 11.30 -4.28
CA ALA A 104 -3.35 11.51 -4.54
C ALA A 104 -4.10 10.17 -4.56
N LEU A 105 -3.57 9.18 -5.28
CA LEU A 105 -4.16 7.85 -5.37
C LEU A 105 -4.06 7.06 -4.06
N SER A 106 -3.04 7.26 -3.23
CA SER A 106 -3.01 6.60 -1.91
C SER A 106 -4.07 7.17 -0.97
N ILE A 107 -4.36 8.49 -1.01
CA ILE A 107 -5.49 9.09 -0.28
C ILE A 107 -6.83 8.54 -0.78
N MET A 108 -7.03 8.47 -2.10
CA MET A 108 -8.23 7.87 -2.69
C MET A 108 -8.40 6.40 -2.31
N SER A 109 -7.32 5.62 -2.31
CA SER A 109 -7.33 4.21 -1.88
C SER A 109 -7.63 4.06 -0.39
N ILE A 110 -7.15 4.97 0.48
CA ILE A 110 -7.49 4.95 1.92
C ILE A 110 -8.99 5.24 2.12
N LEU A 111 -9.57 6.20 1.40
CA LEU A 111 -11.03 6.43 1.42
C LEU A 111 -11.78 5.19 0.90
N GLY A 112 -11.28 4.56 -0.18
CA GLY A 112 -11.79 3.31 -0.71
C GLY A 112 -11.79 2.16 0.32
N VAL A 113 -10.72 2.02 1.12
CA VAL A 113 -10.64 1.04 2.22
C VAL A 113 -11.73 1.30 3.26
N VAL A 114 -11.96 2.55 3.65
CA VAL A 114 -13.00 2.89 4.64
C VAL A 114 -14.40 2.56 4.12
N VAL A 115 -14.72 2.92 2.87
CA VAL A 115 -16.01 2.58 2.25
C VAL A 115 -16.17 1.06 2.11
N ALA A 116 -15.14 0.37 1.60
CA ALA A 116 -15.17 -1.08 1.44
C ALA A 116 -15.29 -1.81 2.78
N PHE A 117 -14.70 -1.31 3.86
CA PHE A 117 -14.86 -1.88 5.20
C PHE A 117 -16.34 -1.90 5.64
N PHE A 118 -17.10 -0.82 5.38
CA PHE A 118 -18.53 -0.79 5.68
C PHE A 118 -19.33 -1.73 4.75
N GLU A 119 -18.99 -1.83 3.47
CA GLU A 119 -19.65 -2.77 2.55
C GLU A 119 -19.36 -4.24 2.90
N PHE A 120 -18.13 -4.60 3.25
CA PHE A 120 -17.79 -5.95 3.75
C PHE A 120 -18.48 -6.24 5.08
N LEU A 121 -18.55 -5.28 6.01
CA LEU A 121 -19.27 -5.45 7.27
C LEU A 121 -20.78 -5.68 7.05
N LYS A 122 -21.38 -4.95 6.11
CA LYS A 122 -22.77 -5.13 5.68
C LYS A 122 -22.97 -6.49 5.01
N GLY A 123 -22.07 -6.91 4.13
CA GLY A 123 -22.10 -8.23 3.48
C GLY A 123 -21.98 -9.39 4.47
N LEU A 124 -21.10 -9.28 5.47
CA LEU A 124 -20.97 -10.22 6.58
C LEU A 124 -22.26 -10.32 7.40
N LEU A 125 -22.85 -9.19 7.79
CA LEU A 125 -24.11 -9.15 8.54
C LEU A 125 -25.27 -9.74 7.73
N GLN A 126 -25.37 -9.41 6.45
CA GLN A 126 -26.41 -9.91 5.56
C GLN A 126 -26.30 -11.44 5.36
N THR A 127 -25.08 -11.94 5.12
CA THR A 127 -24.80 -13.39 5.02
C THR A 127 -25.12 -14.11 6.33
N TYR A 128 -24.80 -13.51 7.49
CA TYR A 128 -25.13 -14.06 8.81
C TYR A 128 -26.64 -14.14 9.04
N MET A 129 -27.38 -13.06 8.75
CA MET A 129 -28.84 -13.02 8.90
C MET A 129 -29.53 -14.00 7.95
N GLN A 130 -29.08 -14.09 6.69
CA GLN A 130 -29.61 -15.04 5.71
C GLN A 130 -29.35 -16.49 6.14
N ARG A 131 -28.18 -16.79 6.73
CA ARG A 131 -27.88 -18.10 7.32
C ARG A 131 -28.81 -18.43 8.50
N GLN A 132 -29.07 -17.48 9.40
CA GLN A 132 -30.00 -17.69 10.50
C GLN A 132 -31.43 -17.94 10.01
N HIS A 133 -31.91 -17.12 9.07
CA HIS A 133 -33.26 -17.27 8.51
C HIS A 133 -33.43 -18.61 7.78
N TYR A 134 -32.42 -19.02 7.00
CA TYR A 134 -32.44 -20.32 6.31
C TYR A 134 -32.36 -21.51 7.28
N SER A 135 -31.55 -21.43 8.34
CA SER A 135 -31.51 -22.46 9.38
C SER A 135 -32.86 -22.60 10.08
N TYR A 136 -33.50 -21.48 10.44
CA TYR A 136 -34.83 -21.49 11.05
C TYR A 136 -35.90 -22.07 10.12
N GLY A 137 -35.89 -21.68 8.83
CA GLY A 137 -36.79 -22.22 7.81
C GLY A 137 -36.60 -23.72 7.53
N TYR A 138 -35.39 -24.25 7.69
CA TYR A 138 -35.13 -25.68 7.59
C TYR A 138 -35.73 -26.47 8.77
N TYR A 139 -35.63 -25.95 10.00
CA TYR A 139 -36.19 -26.60 11.18
C TYR A 139 -37.73 -26.53 11.29
N TYR A 140 -38.37 -25.56 10.63
CA TYR A 140 -39.84 -25.34 10.70
C TYR A 140 -40.58 -25.53 9.37
N GLY A 141 -39.91 -25.95 8.30
CA GLY A 141 -40.48 -26.05 6.94
C GLY A 141 -40.96 -27.45 6.57
N ASP A 142 -42.27 -27.68 6.63
CA ASP A 142 -42.92 -28.96 6.28
C ASP A 142 -42.86 -29.36 4.79
N ASN A 143 -43.34 -30.57 4.49
CA ASN A 143 -43.85 -31.06 3.19
C ASN A 143 -42.87 -31.34 2.02
N GLU A 144 -41.63 -31.79 2.28
CA GLU A 144 -40.82 -32.45 1.22
C GLU A 144 -40.06 -33.66 1.78
N THR A 145 -39.58 -34.54 0.89
CA THR A 145 -38.82 -35.74 1.27
C THR A 145 -37.51 -35.39 1.96
N GLU A 146 -37.32 -35.91 3.19
CA GLU A 146 -36.21 -35.57 4.08
C GLU A 146 -34.82 -35.70 3.44
N THR A 147 -34.64 -36.70 2.56
CA THR A 147 -33.37 -36.96 1.85
C THR A 147 -32.95 -35.80 0.96
N SER A 148 -33.86 -35.24 0.17
CA SER A 148 -33.54 -34.16 -0.78
C SER A 148 -33.25 -32.84 -0.06
N LYS A 149 -34.06 -32.50 0.95
CA LYS A 149 -33.83 -31.36 1.85
C LYS A 149 -32.48 -31.43 2.57
N SER A 150 -32.08 -32.61 3.04
CA SER A 150 -30.80 -32.81 3.75
C SER A 150 -29.59 -32.50 2.87
N GLU A 151 -29.56 -33.02 1.64
CA GLU A 151 -28.45 -32.80 0.70
C GLU A 151 -28.36 -31.33 0.25
N GLU A 152 -29.48 -30.69 -0.11
CA GLU A 152 -29.49 -29.27 -0.50
C GLU A 152 -29.10 -28.35 0.68
N TYR A 153 -29.61 -28.62 1.89
CA TYR A 153 -29.26 -27.86 3.09
C TYR A 153 -27.77 -27.96 3.41
N SER A 154 -27.21 -29.17 3.32
CA SER A 154 -25.79 -29.44 3.55
C SER A 154 -24.92 -28.66 2.56
N TRP A 155 -25.17 -28.83 1.25
CA TRP A 155 -24.47 -28.10 0.19
C TRP A 155 -24.56 -26.57 0.36
N ARG A 156 -25.77 -26.03 0.55
CA ARG A 156 -25.97 -24.58 0.71
C ARG A 156 -25.31 -24.05 1.97
N THR A 157 -25.27 -24.81 3.07
CA THR A 157 -24.55 -24.42 4.30
C THR A 157 -23.04 -24.33 4.08
N TYR A 158 -22.43 -25.28 3.36
CA TYR A 158 -21.00 -25.21 3.03
C TYR A 158 -20.69 -24.02 2.11
N HIS A 159 -21.52 -23.79 1.07
CA HIS A 159 -21.36 -22.65 0.15
C HIS A 159 -21.44 -21.29 0.87
N MET A 160 -22.40 -21.14 1.80
CA MET A 160 -22.55 -19.93 2.62
C MET A 160 -21.35 -19.71 3.57
N ASN A 161 -20.81 -20.79 4.16
CA ASN A 161 -19.59 -20.68 4.98
C ASN A 161 -18.37 -20.29 4.14
N GLN A 162 -18.25 -20.79 2.90
CA GLN A 162 -17.17 -20.39 1.98
C GLN A 162 -17.25 -18.90 1.63
N LEU A 163 -18.46 -18.40 1.30
CA LEU A 163 -18.71 -16.98 1.05
C LEU A 163 -18.35 -16.11 2.27
N PHE A 164 -18.78 -16.51 3.46
CA PHE A 164 -18.44 -15.82 4.71
C PHE A 164 -16.93 -15.75 4.94
N CYS A 165 -16.20 -16.86 4.73
CA CYS A 165 -14.75 -16.89 4.85
C CYS A 165 -14.05 -15.96 3.85
N LEU A 166 -14.49 -15.93 2.59
CA LEU A 166 -13.95 -15.01 1.57
C LEU A 166 -14.18 -13.54 1.96
N GLU A 167 -15.36 -13.19 2.45
CA GLU A 167 -15.70 -11.84 2.89
C GLU A 167 -14.81 -11.37 4.06
N VAL A 168 -14.53 -12.25 5.03
CA VAL A 168 -13.57 -11.99 6.12
C VAL A 168 -12.14 -11.82 5.58
N ILE A 169 -11.71 -12.67 4.64
CA ILE A 169 -10.38 -12.57 4.02
C ILE A 169 -10.22 -11.24 3.29
N PHE A 170 -11.21 -10.82 2.50
CA PHE A 170 -11.22 -9.53 1.82
C PHE A 170 -11.20 -8.35 2.78
N MET A 171 -11.97 -8.40 3.87
CA MET A 171 -11.93 -7.37 4.91
C MET A 171 -10.52 -7.25 5.50
N CYS A 172 -9.91 -8.36 5.94
CA CYS A 172 -8.55 -8.39 6.46
C CYS A 172 -7.51 -7.91 5.45
N GLN A 173 -7.62 -8.33 4.18
CA GLN A 173 -6.74 -7.92 3.09
C GLN A 173 -6.84 -6.42 2.78
N SER A 174 -8.05 -5.85 2.86
CA SER A 174 -8.26 -4.40 2.71
C SER A 174 -7.61 -3.60 3.84
N LEU A 175 -7.66 -4.09 5.08
CA LEU A 175 -7.00 -3.47 6.24
C LEU A 175 -5.48 -3.52 6.12
N VAL A 176 -4.90 -4.67 5.75
CA VAL A 176 -3.45 -4.82 5.52
C VAL A 176 -2.97 -3.88 4.40
N SER A 177 -3.71 -3.84 3.28
CA SER A 177 -3.42 -2.91 2.17
C SER A 177 -3.55 -1.46 2.61
N GLY A 178 -4.54 -1.12 3.46
CA GLY A 178 -4.71 0.19 4.08
C GLY A 178 -3.50 0.63 4.92
N VAL A 179 -2.95 -0.27 5.75
CA VAL A 179 -1.74 0.01 6.53
C VAL A 179 -0.54 0.29 5.62
N ILE A 180 -0.34 -0.52 4.58
CA ILE A 180 0.73 -0.30 3.58
C ILE A 180 0.57 1.06 2.91
N LEU A 181 -0.64 1.42 2.47
CA LEU A 181 -0.96 2.71 1.86
C LEU A 181 -0.64 3.89 2.81
N ILE A 182 -0.98 3.80 4.09
CA ILE A 182 -0.69 4.86 5.09
C ILE A 182 0.82 5.05 5.25
N VAL A 183 1.58 3.96 5.42
CA VAL A 183 3.04 3.97 5.57
C VAL A 183 3.69 4.59 4.32
N MET A 184 3.31 4.13 3.13
CA MET A 184 3.81 4.63 1.86
C MET A 184 3.44 6.11 1.62
N THR A 185 2.26 6.55 2.06
CA THR A 185 1.85 7.97 2.04
C THR A 185 2.71 8.83 2.96
N ALA A 186 3.05 8.34 4.16
CA ALA A 186 3.93 9.05 5.08
C ALA A 186 5.34 9.24 4.49
N PHE A 187 5.89 8.20 3.85
CA PHE A 187 7.13 8.32 3.09
C PHE A 187 6.99 9.30 1.92
N ALA A 188 5.93 9.20 1.10
CA ALA A 188 5.64 10.11 -0.03
C ALA A 188 5.68 11.59 0.39
N LYS A 189 5.00 11.93 1.49
CA LYS A 189 5.02 13.27 2.09
C LYS A 189 6.43 13.70 2.53
N ALA A 190 7.21 12.81 3.13
CA ALA A 190 8.58 13.12 3.57
C ALA A 190 9.51 13.44 2.39
N ALA A 191 9.44 12.69 1.28
CA ALA A 191 10.21 12.99 0.08
C ALA A 191 9.81 14.33 -0.57
N LEU A 192 8.50 14.58 -0.74
CA LEU A 192 8.02 15.85 -1.30
C LEU A 192 8.46 17.04 -0.44
N ARG A 193 8.31 16.96 0.89
CA ARG A 193 8.75 18.01 1.82
C ARG A 193 10.24 18.29 1.69
N SER A 194 11.07 17.24 1.55
CA SER A 194 12.52 17.43 1.47
C SER A 194 13.02 17.85 0.09
N SER A 195 12.32 17.52 -1.00
CA SER A 195 12.63 18.02 -2.34
C SER A 195 12.41 19.53 -2.42
N ARG A 196 11.38 20.04 -1.74
CA ARG A 196 11.11 21.49 -1.63
C ARG A 196 12.27 22.26 -0.97
N THR A 197 13.01 21.63 -0.06
CA THR A 197 14.16 22.23 0.64
C THR A 197 15.45 22.24 -0.18
N GLN A 198 15.55 21.50 -1.29
CA GLN A 198 16.78 21.40 -2.11
C GLN A 198 16.78 22.32 -3.34
N THR A 199 15.90 23.34 -3.41
CA THR A 199 15.84 24.27 -4.54
C THR A 199 16.28 25.66 -4.08
N ILE A 200 17.21 26.27 -4.82
CA ILE A 200 17.92 27.55 -4.55
C ILE A 200 19.11 27.42 -3.58
N VAL A 201 20.25 27.02 -4.15
CA VAL A 201 21.52 27.71 -3.94
C VAL A 201 21.98 28.16 -5.33
N VAL A 202 21.74 29.42 -5.68
CA VAL A 202 22.34 30.04 -6.86
C VAL A 202 23.71 30.53 -6.42
N MET A 203 24.76 29.82 -6.83
CA MET A 203 26.11 30.41 -6.77
C MET A 203 26.17 31.51 -7.84
N HIS A 204 26.23 32.76 -7.38
CA HIS A 204 26.78 33.82 -8.21
C HIS A 204 28.29 33.72 -8.10
N ASP A 205 28.96 33.38 -9.20
CA ASP A 205 30.39 33.58 -9.32
C ASP A 205 30.66 35.09 -9.26
N LEU A 206 31.45 35.50 -8.26
CA LEU A 206 31.96 36.86 -8.16
C LEU A 206 33.16 36.99 -9.13
N PRO A 207 33.18 37.98 -10.03
CA PRO A 207 34.35 38.23 -10.86
C PRO A 207 35.53 38.63 -9.98
N SER A 208 36.69 38.00 -10.21
CA SER A 208 37.94 38.34 -9.55
C SER A 208 38.38 39.75 -9.93
N PRO A 209 38.71 40.63 -8.96
CA PRO A 209 39.38 41.89 -9.28
C PRO A 209 40.83 41.64 -9.70
N ASP A 210 41.28 42.42 -10.69
CA ASP A 210 42.67 42.47 -11.18
C ASP A 210 43.66 43.06 -10.13
#